data_AF-A0A081P4Y7-F1
#
_entry.id   AF-A0A081P4Y7-F1
#
_cell.length_a   1.000
_cell.length_b   1.000
_cell.length_c   1.000
_cell.angle_alpha   90.00
_cell.angle_beta   90.00
_cell.angle_gamma   90.00
#
_symmetry.space_group_name_H-M   'P 1'
#
loop_
_entity.id
_entity.type
_entity.pdbx_description
1 polymer ?
#
loop_
_entity_poly.entity_id
_entity_poly.type
_entity_poly.pdbx_seq_one_letter_code
_entity_poly.pdbx_strand_id
1 'polypeptide(L)'
;MSTANEDKAAKWQKTRQLGKAKYVMYYGVAMWGISLAVLFTAIEWLTQQTLTPSWFTIRIIVFGIIGFLVANFRWDGNERKYAPRPPSKKR
;
A
#
# COMPACT_ATOMS: atom_id res chain seq x y z
N MET A 1 26.12 -16.43 6.14
CA MET A 1 24.72 -16.49 5.65
C MET A 1 23.85 -15.55 6.49
N SER A 2 23.65 -14.31 6.05
CA SER A 2 22.68 -13.34 6.61
C SER A 2 22.28 -12.25 5.60
N THR A 3 22.38 -12.51 4.30
CA THR A 3 22.24 -11.47 3.26
C THR A 3 20.79 -11.04 3.00
N ALA A 4 19.82 -11.96 3.14
CA ALA A 4 18.43 -11.70 2.74
C ALA A 4 17.69 -10.65 3.59
N ASN A 5 18.07 -10.45 4.86
CA ASN A 5 17.47 -9.42 5.72
C ASN A 5 18.12 -8.04 5.49
N GLU A 6 19.43 -8.02 5.21
CA GLU A 6 20.18 -6.80 4.89
C GLU A 6 19.70 -6.21 3.55
N ASP A 7 19.46 -7.07 2.56
CA ASP A 7 18.89 -6.67 1.26
C ASP A 7 17.48 -6.07 1.40
N LYS A 8 16.65 -6.63 2.27
CA LYS A 8 15.30 -6.11 2.56
C LYS A 8 15.36 -4.77 3.28
N ALA A 9 16.29 -4.61 4.21
CA ALA A 9 16.53 -3.35 4.89
C ALA A 9 17.02 -2.27 3.92
N ALA A 10 17.97 -2.59 3.04
CA ALA A 10 18.48 -1.65 2.02
C ALA A 10 17.38 -1.21 1.03
N LYS A 11 16.53 -2.15 0.59
CA LYS A 11 15.35 -1.83 -0.22
C LYS A 11 14.37 -0.93 0.53
N TRP A 12 14.11 -1.23 1.81
CA TRP A 12 13.24 -0.40 2.64
C TRP A 12 13.79 1.02 2.83
N GLN A 13 15.11 1.20 3.00
CA GLN A 13 15.72 2.53 3.08
C GLN A 13 15.45 3.37 1.82
N LYS A 14 15.57 2.77 0.63
CA LYS A 14 15.21 3.45 -0.63
C LYS A 14 13.72 3.81 -0.68
N THR A 15 12.85 2.89 -0.28
CA THR A 15 11.40 3.15 -0.21
C THR A 15 11.05 4.22 0.83
N ARG A 16 11.80 4.30 1.94
CA ARG A 16 11.59 5.29 2.99
C ARG A 16 11.86 6.71 2.50
N GLN A 17 12.83 6.89 1.59
CA GLN A 17 13.15 8.18 1.00
C GLN A 17 11.99 8.80 0.19
N LEU A 18 11.05 7.99 -0.31
CA LEU A 18 9.83 8.51 -0.95
C LEU A 18 8.92 9.27 0.05
N GLY A 19 9.02 8.95 1.33
CA GLY A 19 8.12 9.45 2.37
C GLY A 19 6.79 8.69 2.47
N LYS A 20 6.23 8.67 3.68
CA LYS A 20 5.03 7.89 4.04
C LYS A 20 3.82 8.24 3.16
N ALA A 21 3.57 9.53 2.94
CA ALA A 21 2.42 9.98 2.17
C ALA A 21 2.46 9.48 0.72
N LYS A 22 3.60 9.65 0.03
CA LYS A 22 3.76 9.14 -1.34
C LYS A 22 3.70 7.61 -1.39
N TYR A 23 4.31 6.93 -0.43
CA TYR A 23 4.22 5.46 -0.36
C TYR A 23 2.78 4.98 -0.24
N VAL A 24 2.00 5.54 0.68
CA VAL A 24 0.60 5.15 0.89
C VAL A 24 -0.25 5.46 -0.35
N MET A 25 0.00 6.59 -1.01
CA MET A 25 -0.74 6.96 -2.22
C MET A 25 -0.41 6.04 -3.40
N TYR A 26 0.87 5.75 -3.68
CA TYR A 26 1.26 4.88 -4.79
C TYR A 26 1.00 3.39 -4.51
N TYR A 27 1.48 2.88 -3.38
CA TYR A 27 1.44 1.45 -3.09
C TYR A 27 0.18 1.01 -2.35
N GLY A 28 -0.58 1.92 -1.77
CA GLY A 28 -1.89 1.64 -1.16
C GLY A 28 -3.01 1.99 -2.10
N VAL A 29 -3.24 3.28 -2.30
CA VAL A 29 -4.42 3.77 -3.02
C VAL A 29 -4.35 3.45 -4.52
N ALA A 30 -3.26 3.79 -5.19
CA ALA A 30 -3.14 3.57 -6.63
C ALA A 30 -2.97 2.09 -6.97
N MET A 31 -2.11 1.35 -6.25
CA MET A 31 -1.86 -0.06 -6.53
C MET A 31 -2.96 -1.01 -6.05
N TRP A 32 -3.58 -0.78 -4.88
CA TRP A 32 -4.66 -1.66 -4.42
C TRP A 32 -6.04 -1.11 -4.78
N GLY A 33 -6.30 0.17 -4.51
CA GLY A 33 -7.61 0.78 -4.75
C GLY A 33 -8.04 0.69 -6.22
N ILE A 34 -7.17 1.12 -7.14
CA ILE A 34 -7.48 1.12 -8.58
C ILE A 34 -7.50 -0.32 -9.12
N SER A 35 -6.51 -1.16 -8.77
CA SER A 35 -6.48 -2.54 -9.28
C SER A 35 -7.68 -3.37 -8.80
N LEU A 36 -8.12 -3.22 -7.55
CA LEU A 36 -9.33 -3.89 -7.06
C LEU A 36 -10.59 -3.33 -7.71
N ALA A 37 -10.68 -2.01 -7.89
CA ALA A 37 -11.80 -1.41 -8.61
C ALA A 37 -11.91 -1.95 -10.04
N VAL A 38 -10.80 -2.00 -10.79
CA VAL A 38 -10.76 -2.55 -12.14
C VAL A 38 -11.09 -4.05 -12.14
N LEU A 39 -10.53 -4.82 -11.21
CA LEU A 39 -10.79 -6.27 -11.11
C LEU A 39 -12.27 -6.56 -10.84
N PHE A 40 -12.88 -5.88 -9.87
CA PHE A 40 -14.29 -6.08 -9.54
C PHE A 40 -15.21 -5.57 -10.65
N THR A 41 -14.84 -4.50 -11.34
CA THR A 41 -15.57 -4.05 -12.55
C THR A 41 -15.48 -5.08 -13.67
N ALA A 42 -14.33 -5.71 -13.89
CA ALA A 42 -14.19 -6.77 -14.88
C ALA A 42 -15.03 -8.01 -14.50
N ILE A 43 -15.04 -8.39 -13.21
CA ILE A 43 -15.88 -9.49 -12.72
C ILE A 43 -17.37 -9.17 -12.90
N GLU A 44 -17.79 -7.95 -12.57
CA GLU A 44 -19.17 -7.50 -12.76
C GLU A 44 -19.58 -7.52 -14.23
N TRP A 45 -18.71 -7.06 -15.13
CA TRP A 45 -18.95 -7.16 -16.57
C TRP A 45 -19.19 -8.61 -17.00
N LEU A 46 -18.32 -9.53 -16.57
CA LEU A 46 -18.38 -10.94 -16.95
C LEU A 46 -19.60 -11.67 -16.38
N THR A 47 -20.06 -11.29 -15.19
CA THR A 47 -21.12 -11.99 -14.47
C THR A 47 -22.50 -11.39 -14.68
N GLN A 48 -22.61 -10.06 -14.68
CA GLN A 48 -23.89 -9.35 -14.68
C GLN A 48 -24.20 -8.69 -16.03
N GLN A 49 -23.19 -8.47 -16.89
CA GLN A 49 -23.32 -7.72 -18.16
C GLN A 49 -23.92 -6.31 -18.01
N THR A 50 -24.04 -5.81 -16.79
CA THR A 50 -24.56 -4.48 -16.46
C THR A 50 -23.48 -3.68 -15.75
N LEU A 51 -23.20 -2.47 -16.24
CA LEU A 51 -22.29 -1.53 -15.57
C LEU A 51 -23.13 -0.44 -14.92
N THR A 52 -23.11 -0.38 -13.59
CA THR A 52 -23.69 0.74 -12.85
C THR A 52 -22.58 1.70 -12.42
N PRO A 53 -22.47 2.90 -13.03
CA PRO A 53 -21.38 3.84 -12.72
C PRO A 53 -21.35 4.26 -11.25
N SER A 54 -22.52 4.37 -10.61
CA SER A 54 -22.62 4.69 -9.17
C SER A 54 -21.92 3.66 -8.29
N TRP A 55 -22.00 2.38 -8.65
CA TRP A 55 -21.37 1.30 -7.89
C TRP A 55 -19.85 1.28 -8.08
N PHE A 56 -19.38 1.63 -9.28
CA PHE A 56 -17.94 1.81 -9.54
C PHE A 56 -17.33 2.90 -8.66
N THR A 57 -17.99 4.06 -8.54
CA THR A 57 -17.52 5.15 -7.67
C THR A 57 -17.45 4.71 -6.20
N ILE A 58 -18.47 3.99 -5.72
CA ILE A 58 -18.47 3.44 -4.35
C ILE A 58 -17.29 2.48 -4.15
N ARG A 59 -17.01 1.59 -5.10
CA ARG A 59 -15.87 0.67 -5.06
C ARG A 59 -14.54 1.41 -4.98
N ILE A 60 -14.34 2.47 -5.77
CA ILE A 60 -13.10 3.27 -5.72
C ILE A 60 -12.92 3.89 -4.33
N ILE A 61 -13.98 4.44 -3.73
CA ILE A 61 -13.91 5.06 -2.40
C ILE A 61 -13.59 3.99 -1.35
N VAL A 62 -14.33 2.88 -1.32
CA VAL A 62 -14.16 1.81 -0.34
C VAL A 62 -12.79 1.15 -0.47
N PHE A 63 -12.39 0.73 -1.69
CA PHE A 63 -11.09 0.12 -1.91
C PHE A 63 -9.94 1.13 -1.76
N GLY A 64 -10.17 2.41 -2.02
CA GLY A 64 -9.21 3.48 -1.73
C GLY A 64 -8.94 3.61 -0.22
N ILE A 65 -9.98 3.58 0.61
CA ILE A 65 -9.85 3.60 2.08
C ILE A 65 -9.14 2.35 2.57
N ILE A 66 -9.52 1.16 2.09
CA ILE A 66 -8.88 -0.11 2.47
C ILE A 66 -7.40 -0.09 2.06
N GLY A 67 -7.09 0.31 0.82
CA GLY A 67 -5.73 0.42 0.32
C GLY A 67 -4.89 1.41 1.12
N PHE A 68 -5.48 2.54 1.52
CA PHE A 68 -4.85 3.53 2.40
C PHE A 68 -4.49 2.92 3.76
N LEU A 69 -5.43 2.23 4.42
CA LEU A 69 -5.20 1.60 5.72
C LEU A 69 -4.13 0.51 5.63
N VAL A 70 -4.24 -0.40 4.66
CA VAL A 70 -3.28 -1.49 4.44
C VAL A 70 -1.87 -0.96 4.21
N ALA A 71 -1.71 0.07 3.37
CA ALA A 71 -0.39 0.65 3.14
C ALA A 71 0.15 1.39 4.38
N ASN A 72 -0.72 2.02 5.17
CA ASN A 72 -0.33 2.62 6.45
C ASN A 72 0.21 1.58 7.44
N PHE A 73 -0.53 0.48 7.63
CA PHE A 73 -0.11 -0.61 8.51
C PHE A 73 1.18 -1.27 8.01
N ARG A 74 1.30 -1.48 6.70
CA ARG A 74 2.51 -2.08 6.12
C ARG A 74 3.72 -1.17 6.26
N TRP A 75 3.52 0.15 6.14
CA TRP A 75 4.56 1.13 6.44
C TRP A 75 5.00 1.07 7.90
N ASP A 76 4.05 1.11 8.84
CA ASP A 76 4.35 1.06 10.28
C ASP A 76 5.08 -0.23 10.67
N GLY A 77 4.63 -1.37 10.14
CA GLY A 77 5.29 -2.66 10.36
C GLY A 77 6.72 -2.70 9.82
N ASN A 78 6.96 -2.12 8.64
CA ASN A 78 8.30 -2.02 8.07
C ASN A 78 9.19 -1.00 8.80
N GLU A 79 8.64 0.11 9.31
CA GLU A 79 9.39 1.01 10.19
C GLU A 79 9.79 0.28 11.47
N ARG A 80 8.89 -0.44 12.13
CA ARG A 80 9.25 -1.21 13.34
C ARG A 80 10.33 -2.26 13.08
N LYS A 81 10.33 -2.88 11.90
CA LYS A 81 11.22 -3.99 11.56
C LYS A 81 12.58 -3.56 11.02
N TYR A 82 12.64 -2.43 10.31
CA TYR A 82 13.83 -2.00 9.57
C TYR A 82 14.24 -0.56 9.85
N ALA A 83 13.53 0.18 10.72
CA ALA A 83 14.02 1.49 11.14
C ALA A 83 15.32 1.29 11.95
N PRO A 84 16.39 2.03 11.62
CA PRO A 84 17.55 2.07 12.48
C PRO A 84 17.10 2.61 13.84
N ARG A 85 17.50 1.93 14.93
CA ARG A 85 17.29 2.45 16.29
C ARG A 85 17.73 3.92 16.28
N PRO A 86 16.90 4.86 16.76
CA PRO A 86 17.36 6.23 16.91
C PRO A 86 18.64 6.18 17.75
N PRO A 87 19.69 6.94 17.40
CA PRO A 87 20.91 6.95 18.20
C PRO A 87 20.49 7.26 19.62
N SER A 88 20.79 6.34 20.55
CA SER A 88 20.52 6.56 21.97
C SER A 88 21.13 7.92 22.29
N LYS A 89 20.30 8.89 22.69
CA LYS A 89 20.81 10.14 23.24
C LYS A 89 21.76 9.74 24.36
N LYS A 90 23.08 9.80 24.11
CA LYS A 90 24.08 9.76 25.17
C LYS A 90 23.80 11.02 25.97
N ARG A 91 23.19 10.83 27.14
CA ARG A 91 22.99 11.86 28.14
C ARG A 91 24.32 12.19 28.79
#